data_AF-A0A9E1S9C3-F1
#
_entry.id   AF-A0A9E1S9C3-F1
#
_cell.length_a   1.000
_cell.length_b   1.000
_cell.length_c   1.000
_cell.angle_alpha   90.00
_cell.angle_beta   90.00
_cell.angle_gamma   90.00
#
_symmetry.space_group_name_H-M   'P 1'
#
loop_
_entity.id
_entity.type
_entity.pdbx_description
1 polymer ?
#
loop_
_entity_poly.entity_id
_entity_poly.type
_entity_poly.pdbx_seq_one_letter_code
_entity_poly.pdbx_strand_id
1 'polypeptide(L)'
;MARISKVYPTHHWRSEKLDSAKIFQSEKDWKLQGLRPANHPQKRLAQYCNLWKANPDWIEDVLKMSIPTSTNCEKSTRKNLGLKKLKRVWQEEVLAGGWGGTRVDTLWIDACLPLLSEINQRDYFATWFHWFAGDFPKFLKEITKCAEIAGHTPNKPFSNGVLQGVLGYCIEERILG
;
A
#
# COMPACT_ATOMS: atom_id res chain seq x y z
N MET A 1 -4.52 -0.14 -16.82
CA MET A 1 -3.67 0.80 -16.05
C MET A 1 -2.27 0.93 -16.61
N ALA A 2 -1.47 -0.14 -16.75
CA ALA A 2 -0.11 -0.02 -17.31
C ALA A 2 -0.03 0.58 -18.74
N ARG A 3 -1.07 0.42 -19.57
CA ARG A 3 -1.15 1.11 -20.88
C ARG A 3 -1.35 2.61 -20.73
N ILE A 4 -2.23 3.04 -19.82
CA ILE A 4 -2.47 4.46 -19.52
C ILE A 4 -1.17 5.15 -19.09
N SER A 5 -0.35 4.52 -18.24
CA SER A 5 0.91 5.13 -17.79
C SER A 5 1.96 5.30 -18.89
N LYS A 6 1.84 4.57 -20.02
CA LYS A 6 2.71 4.77 -21.20
C LYS A 6 2.28 5.96 -22.04
N VAL A 7 0.97 6.25 -22.08
CA VAL A 7 0.38 7.36 -22.85
C VAL A 7 0.42 8.66 -22.06
N TYR A 8 0.20 8.58 -20.75
CA TYR A 8 0.20 9.71 -19.83
C TYR A 8 1.36 9.54 -18.82
N PRO A 9 2.59 9.93 -19.18
CA PRO A 9 3.71 9.91 -18.25
C PRO A 9 3.55 10.94 -17.12
N THR A 10 4.29 10.76 -16.02
CA THR A 10 4.11 11.51 -14.76
C THR A 10 4.12 13.03 -14.90
N HIS A 11 4.90 13.58 -15.83
CA HIS A 11 4.92 15.02 -16.06
C HIS A 11 3.57 15.57 -16.53
N HIS A 12 2.81 14.84 -17.35
CA HIS A 12 1.44 15.25 -17.73
C HIS A 12 0.52 15.26 -16.52
N TRP A 13 0.60 14.25 -15.64
CA TRP A 13 -0.22 14.24 -14.43
C TRP A 13 0.10 15.42 -13.50
N ARG A 14 1.36 15.85 -13.46
CA ARG A 14 1.82 16.97 -12.63
C ARG A 14 1.43 18.33 -13.20
N SER A 15 1.62 18.57 -14.50
CA SER A 15 1.43 19.88 -15.12
C SER A 15 0.03 20.07 -15.71
N GLU A 16 -0.59 18.99 -16.17
CA GLU A 16 -1.88 19.01 -16.82
C GLU A 16 -2.95 18.52 -15.83
N LYS A 17 -4.01 19.29 -15.66
CA LYS A 17 -5.17 18.88 -14.84
C LYS A 17 -5.97 17.83 -15.60
N LEU A 18 -5.40 16.63 -15.69
CA LEU A 18 -5.93 15.53 -16.48
C LEU A 18 -7.36 15.15 -16.04
N ASP A 19 -8.21 14.88 -17.02
CA ASP A 19 -9.59 14.46 -16.81
C ASP A 19 -9.67 12.92 -16.78
N SER A 20 -9.87 12.37 -15.58
CA SER A 20 -9.98 10.92 -15.38
C SER A 20 -11.07 10.25 -16.23
N ALA A 21 -12.16 10.94 -16.56
CA ALA A 21 -13.24 10.38 -17.38
C ALA A 21 -12.81 10.27 -18.85
N LYS A 22 -12.13 11.29 -19.38
CA LYS A 22 -11.55 11.25 -20.74
C LYS A 22 -10.48 10.18 -20.86
N ILE A 23 -9.60 10.05 -19.87
CA ILE A 23 -8.58 8.99 -19.84
C ILE A 23 -9.25 7.61 -19.83
N PHE A 24 -10.30 7.43 -19.02
CA PHE A 24 -11.04 6.16 -18.98
C PHE A 24 -11.65 5.81 -20.35
N GLN A 25 -12.23 6.78 -21.04
CA GLN A 25 -12.83 6.62 -22.38
C GLN A 25 -11.79 6.38 -23.50
N SER A 26 -10.55 6.83 -23.31
CA SER A 26 -9.47 6.64 -24.29
C SER A 26 -9.03 5.18 -24.45
N GLU A 27 -9.30 4.34 -23.45
CA GLU A 27 -8.98 2.91 -23.43
C GLU A 27 -10.24 2.09 -23.63
N LYS A 28 -10.22 1.17 -24.60
CA LYS A 28 -11.38 0.38 -24.99
C LYS A 28 -11.41 -1.01 -24.35
N ASP A 29 -10.25 -1.55 -23.96
CA ASP A 29 -10.12 -2.96 -23.56
C ASP A 29 -10.02 -3.14 -22.04
N TRP A 30 -10.96 -2.52 -21.32
CA TRP A 30 -11.05 -2.70 -19.87
C TRP A 30 -11.62 -4.09 -19.54
N LYS A 31 -10.85 -4.88 -18.78
CA LYS A 31 -11.36 -6.11 -18.16
C LYS A 31 -12.18 -5.77 -16.90
N LEU A 32 -13.49 -5.59 -17.06
CA LEU A 32 -14.38 -5.14 -15.98
C LEU A 32 -15.05 -6.28 -15.19
N GLN A 33 -15.15 -7.47 -15.77
CA GLN A 33 -15.78 -8.62 -15.13
C GLN A 33 -15.02 -9.06 -13.88
N GLY A 34 -15.75 -9.40 -12.81
CA GLY A 34 -15.18 -9.88 -11.54
C GLY A 34 -14.49 -8.82 -10.67
N LEU A 35 -14.49 -7.54 -11.08
CA LEU A 35 -13.87 -6.48 -10.30
C LEU A 35 -14.74 -6.10 -9.09
N ARG A 36 -14.10 -6.00 -7.92
CA ARG A 36 -14.72 -5.32 -6.77
C ARG A 36 -14.96 -3.85 -7.11
N PRO A 37 -16.04 -3.21 -6.61
CA PRO A 37 -16.36 -1.82 -6.94
C PRO A 37 -15.22 -0.82 -6.70
N ALA A 38 -14.40 -1.03 -5.66
CA ALA A 38 -13.24 -0.17 -5.36
C ALA A 38 -12.08 -0.33 -6.36
N ASN A 39 -12.04 -1.43 -7.11
CA ASN A 39 -11.01 -1.70 -8.12
C ASN A 39 -11.45 -1.31 -9.53
N HIS A 40 -12.64 -0.73 -9.70
CA HIS A 40 -13.09 -0.25 -11.00
C HIS A 40 -12.10 0.79 -11.58
N PRO A 41 -11.64 0.64 -12.84
CA PRO A 41 -10.59 1.49 -13.37
C PRO A 41 -10.92 2.98 -13.38
N GLN A 42 -12.17 3.35 -13.70
CA GLN A 42 -12.62 4.73 -13.64
C GLN A 42 -12.46 5.35 -12.24
N LYS A 43 -12.82 4.61 -11.18
CA LYS A 43 -12.65 5.09 -9.80
C LYS A 43 -11.18 5.23 -9.44
N ARG A 44 -10.33 4.31 -9.91
CA ARG A 44 -8.88 4.38 -9.70
C ARG A 44 -8.24 5.56 -10.42
N LEU A 45 -8.62 5.83 -11.66
CA LEU A 45 -8.18 7.01 -12.40
C LEU A 45 -8.59 8.30 -11.70
N ALA A 46 -9.83 8.38 -11.21
CA ALA A 46 -10.29 9.52 -10.43
C ALA A 46 -9.45 9.72 -9.15
N GLN A 47 -9.12 8.64 -8.43
CA GLN A 47 -8.23 8.71 -7.27
C GLN A 47 -6.83 9.23 -7.63
N TYR A 48 -6.24 8.76 -8.73
CA TYR A 48 -4.94 9.26 -9.20
C TYR A 48 -4.99 10.74 -9.58
N CYS A 49 -5.99 11.16 -10.37
CA CYS A 49 -6.19 12.58 -10.70
C CYS A 49 -6.34 13.44 -9.44
N ASN A 50 -7.10 12.97 -8.45
CA ASN A 50 -7.30 13.71 -7.21
C ASN A 50 -6.00 13.89 -6.42
N LEU A 51 -5.16 12.87 -6.36
CA LEU A 51 -3.83 13.00 -5.74
C LEU A 51 -2.96 14.00 -6.46
N TRP A 52 -2.79 13.84 -7.78
CA TRP A 52 -1.95 14.75 -8.54
C TRP A 52 -2.43 16.20 -8.46
N LYS A 53 -3.74 16.42 -8.33
CA LYS A 53 -4.32 17.75 -8.09
C LYS A 53 -4.05 18.27 -6.67
N ALA A 54 -4.11 17.41 -5.66
CA ALA A 54 -3.99 17.81 -4.26
C ALA A 54 -2.53 17.90 -3.79
N ASN A 55 -1.67 17.01 -4.25
CA ASN A 55 -0.23 17.01 -4.06
C ASN A 55 0.48 16.63 -5.38
N PRO A 56 0.83 17.62 -6.22
CA PRO A 56 1.60 17.39 -7.46
C PRO A 56 3.03 16.89 -7.22
N ASP A 57 3.56 17.04 -6.02
CA ASP A 57 4.93 16.71 -5.65
C ASP A 57 5.01 15.46 -4.76
N TRP A 58 3.94 14.66 -4.72
CA TRP A 58 3.82 13.50 -3.82
C TRP A 58 4.95 12.48 -3.99
N ILE A 59 5.54 12.39 -5.19
CA ILE A 59 6.69 11.52 -5.46
C ILE A 59 7.92 12.08 -4.74
N GLU A 60 8.22 13.36 -4.93
CA GLU A 60 9.32 14.02 -4.24
C GLU A 60 9.14 13.99 -2.72
N ASP A 61 7.90 14.11 -2.24
CA ASP A 61 7.58 14.03 -0.81
C ASP A 61 7.79 12.62 -0.25
N VAL A 62 7.35 11.57 -0.97
CA VAL A 62 7.58 10.19 -0.52
C VAL A 62 9.07 9.85 -0.48
N LEU A 63 9.86 10.34 -1.44
CA LEU A 63 11.31 10.13 -1.49
C LEU A 63 12.04 10.79 -0.31
N LYS A 64 11.49 11.87 0.24
CA LYS A 64 12.06 12.58 1.41
C LYS A 64 11.63 11.99 2.75
N MET A 65 10.73 11.01 2.76
CA MET A 65 10.24 10.43 4.00
C MET A 65 11.36 9.74 4.78
N SER A 66 11.48 10.08 6.07
CA SER A 66 12.37 9.37 6.98
C SER A 66 11.72 8.06 7.42
N ILE A 67 12.20 6.96 6.84
CA ILE A 67 11.71 5.61 7.14
C ILE A 67 12.58 5.00 8.24
N PRO A 68 11.99 4.57 9.36
CA PRO A 68 12.71 3.95 10.46
C PRO A 68 13.30 2.60 10.01
N THR A 69 14.46 2.27 10.57
CA THR A 69 15.11 0.96 10.42
C THR A 69 15.40 0.39 11.80
N SER A 70 15.61 -0.91 11.86
CA SER A 70 16.06 -1.58 13.07
C SER A 70 16.95 -2.76 12.69
N THR A 71 18.05 -2.92 13.41
CA THR A 71 18.95 -4.06 13.28
C THR A 71 18.42 -5.32 13.97
N ASN A 72 17.37 -5.19 14.80
CA ASN A 72 16.73 -6.31 15.47
C ASN A 72 15.21 -6.26 15.26
N CYS A 73 14.73 -6.98 14.25
CA CYS A 73 13.31 -7.03 13.90
C CYS A 73 12.44 -7.64 15.03
N GLU A 74 12.95 -8.63 15.76
CA GLU A 74 12.22 -9.33 16.82
C GLU A 74 11.92 -8.43 18.03
N LYS A 75 12.86 -7.55 18.38
CA LYS A 75 12.69 -6.55 19.45
C LYS A 75 11.97 -5.28 18.97
N SER A 76 11.68 -5.19 17.68
CA SER A 76 11.01 -4.01 17.11
C SER A 76 9.53 -4.06 17.40
N THR A 77 8.95 -2.88 17.60
CA THR A 77 7.50 -2.70 17.74
C THR A 77 7.06 -1.49 16.93
N ARG A 78 5.77 -1.42 16.58
CA ARG A 78 5.19 -0.22 15.93
C ARG A 78 5.48 1.07 16.67
N LYS A 79 5.51 1.00 18.02
CA LYS A 79 5.75 2.16 18.87
C LYS A 79 7.19 2.63 18.73
N ASN A 80 8.17 1.73 18.87
CA ASN A 80 9.58 2.07 18.81
C ASN A 80 10.00 2.52 17.40
N LEU A 81 9.38 1.95 16.37
CA LEU A 81 9.55 2.38 14.99
C LEU A 81 8.73 3.65 14.66
N GLY A 82 7.85 4.13 15.52
CA GLY A 82 7.04 5.33 15.23
C GLY A 82 6.07 5.18 14.05
N LEU A 83 5.63 3.96 13.72
CA LEU A 83 4.88 3.67 12.48
C LEU A 83 3.53 4.36 12.40
N LYS A 84 2.90 4.69 13.54
CA LYS A 84 1.64 5.47 13.54
C LYS A 84 1.88 6.88 12.99
N LYS A 85 2.99 7.51 13.35
CA LYS A 85 3.37 8.85 12.82
C LYS A 85 3.71 8.73 11.34
N LEU A 86 4.51 7.73 10.96
CA LEU A 86 4.88 7.51 9.56
C LEU A 86 3.66 7.29 8.67
N LYS A 87 2.71 6.45 9.11
CA LYS A 87 1.45 6.22 8.39
C LYS A 87 0.62 7.49 8.25
N ARG A 88 0.59 8.33 9.29
CA ARG A 88 -0.13 9.61 9.23
C ARG A 88 0.47 10.54 8.17
N VAL A 89 1.79 10.71 8.17
CA VAL A 89 2.50 11.50 7.13
C VAL A 89 2.21 10.94 5.74
N TRP A 90 2.36 9.62 5.57
CA TRP A 90 2.05 8.95 4.31
C TRP A 90 0.61 9.22 3.82
N GLN A 91 -0.37 9.08 4.72
CA GLN A 91 -1.78 9.18 4.37
C GLN A 91 -2.25 10.62 4.16
N GLU A 92 -1.89 11.52 5.07
CA GLU A 92 -2.45 12.87 5.14
C GLU A 92 -1.62 13.86 4.33
N GLU A 93 -0.29 13.75 4.36
CA GLU A 93 0.61 14.71 3.72
C GLU A 93 0.97 14.25 2.30
N VAL A 94 1.44 13.02 2.14
CA VAL A 94 1.88 12.51 0.82
C VAL A 94 0.70 12.14 -0.07
N LEU A 95 -0.20 11.28 0.42
CA LEU A 95 -1.39 10.87 -0.32
C LEU A 95 -2.54 11.89 -0.28
N ALA A 96 -2.35 13.03 0.39
CA ALA A 96 -3.31 14.12 0.51
C ALA A 96 -4.73 13.67 0.95
N GLY A 97 -4.82 12.61 1.77
CA GLY A 97 -6.10 12.05 2.21
C GLY A 97 -6.96 11.39 1.12
N GLY A 98 -6.45 11.23 -0.11
CA GLY A 98 -7.19 10.70 -1.26
C GLY A 98 -7.54 9.20 -1.17
N TRP A 99 -6.92 8.48 -0.23
CA TRP A 99 -7.15 7.07 0.04
C TRP A 99 -7.42 6.82 1.53
N GLY A 100 -8.25 5.83 1.80
CA GLY A 100 -8.59 5.41 3.15
C GLY A 100 -8.49 3.89 3.35
N GLY A 101 -8.60 3.50 4.61
CA GLY A 101 -8.63 2.10 5.02
C GLY A 101 -7.34 1.35 4.73
N THR A 102 -7.48 0.04 4.53
CA THR A 102 -6.38 -0.91 4.28
C THR A 102 -5.64 -0.64 2.97
N ARG A 103 -6.23 0.11 2.03
CA ARG A 103 -5.58 0.46 0.77
C ARG A 103 -4.35 1.34 0.96
N VAL A 104 -4.40 2.26 1.92
CA VAL A 104 -3.25 3.11 2.25
C VAL A 104 -2.05 2.25 2.66
N ASP A 105 -2.32 1.20 3.44
CA ASP A 105 -1.30 0.27 3.91
C ASP A 105 -0.80 -0.64 2.78
N THR A 106 -1.68 -1.11 1.89
CA THR A 106 -1.31 -1.87 0.68
C THR A 106 -0.42 -1.06 -0.25
N LEU A 107 -0.75 0.21 -0.52
CA LEU A 107 0.08 1.07 -1.37
C LEU A 107 1.48 1.28 -0.77
N TRP A 108 1.56 1.43 0.55
CA TRP A 108 2.84 1.54 1.24
C TRP A 108 3.67 0.28 1.07
N ILE A 109 3.08 -0.90 1.33
CA ILE A 109 3.82 -2.16 1.40
C ILE A 109 4.13 -2.76 0.04
N ASP A 110 3.18 -2.72 -0.90
CA ASP A 110 3.31 -3.43 -2.18
C ASP A 110 3.97 -2.57 -3.26
N ALA A 111 3.97 -1.24 -3.08
CA ALA A 111 4.48 -0.30 -4.07
C ALA A 111 5.59 0.60 -3.51
N CYS A 112 5.31 1.41 -2.50
CA CYS A 112 6.24 2.48 -2.11
C CYS A 112 7.48 1.97 -1.36
N LEU A 113 7.29 1.19 -0.29
CA LEU A 113 8.38 0.75 0.59
C LEU A 113 9.43 -0.11 -0.15
N PRO A 114 9.07 -1.06 -1.05
CA PRO A 114 10.06 -1.80 -1.83
C PRO A 114 10.87 -0.89 -2.75
N LEU A 115 10.23 0.06 -3.44
CA LEU A 115 10.93 1.02 -4.30
C LEU A 115 11.87 1.92 -3.48
N LEU A 116 11.42 2.40 -2.32
CA LEU A 116 12.25 3.20 -1.41
C LEU A 116 13.42 2.39 -0.83
N SER A 117 13.23 1.11 -0.56
CA SER A 117 14.29 0.20 -0.12
C SER A 117 15.43 0.14 -1.15
N GLU A 118 15.06 -0.02 -2.43
CA GLU A 118 16.00 -0.03 -3.54
C GLU A 118 16.66 1.34 -3.74
N ILE A 119 15.89 2.42 -3.82
CA ILE A 119 16.43 3.78 -4.05
C ILE A 119 17.40 4.18 -2.94
N ASN A 120 17.06 3.88 -1.68
CA ASN A 120 17.88 4.25 -0.53
C ASN A 120 18.97 3.20 -0.22
N GLN A 121 19.05 2.10 -0.98
CA GLN A 121 19.95 0.96 -0.74
C GLN A 121 19.94 0.52 0.73
N ARG A 122 18.73 0.38 1.29
CA ARG A 122 18.52 0.19 2.73
C ARG A 122 17.43 -0.84 2.98
N ASP A 123 17.71 -1.75 3.90
CA ASP A 123 16.74 -2.74 4.35
C ASP A 123 15.70 -2.11 5.29
N TYR A 124 14.44 -2.14 4.86
CA TYR A 124 13.29 -1.68 5.64
C TYR A 124 12.45 -2.84 6.19
N PHE A 125 13.00 -4.06 6.28
CA PHE A 125 12.28 -5.26 6.71
C PHE A 125 11.55 -5.08 8.03
N ALA A 126 12.18 -4.49 9.06
CA ALA A 126 11.51 -4.25 10.35
C ALA A 126 10.27 -3.36 10.18
N THR A 127 10.34 -2.32 9.34
CA THR A 127 9.21 -1.45 9.04
C THR A 127 8.14 -2.18 8.23
N TRP A 128 8.55 -2.93 7.20
CA TRP A 128 7.67 -3.76 6.38
C TRP A 128 6.92 -4.82 7.21
N PHE A 129 7.62 -5.50 8.10
CA PHE A 129 7.09 -6.59 8.92
C PHE A 129 6.06 -6.07 9.94
N HIS A 130 6.40 -4.99 10.64
CA HIS A 130 5.57 -4.41 11.70
C HIS A 130 4.50 -3.44 11.18
N TRP A 131 4.49 -3.10 9.88
CA TRP A 131 3.49 -2.23 9.29
C TRP A 131 2.05 -2.74 9.53
N PHE A 132 1.09 -1.85 9.40
CA PHE A 132 -0.33 -2.19 9.50
C PHE A 132 -0.73 -3.14 8.37
N ALA A 133 -1.64 -4.06 8.66
CA ALA A 133 -2.14 -5.00 7.66
C ALA A 133 -2.98 -4.28 6.60
N GLY A 134 -2.58 -4.41 5.32
CA GLY A 134 -3.35 -3.92 4.18
C GLY A 134 -4.51 -4.84 3.79
N ASP A 135 -4.82 -4.83 2.49
CA ASP A 135 -5.83 -5.67 1.86
C ASP A 135 -5.41 -7.15 1.88
N PHE A 136 -5.81 -7.88 2.93
CA PHE A 136 -5.66 -9.33 3.03
C PHE A 136 -7.01 -10.05 2.95
N PRO A 137 -7.08 -11.27 2.36
CA PRO A 137 -8.22 -12.17 2.50
C PRO A 137 -8.65 -12.36 3.96
N LYS A 138 -9.97 -12.37 4.21
CA LYS A 138 -10.53 -12.46 5.56
C LYS A 138 -10.09 -13.74 6.29
N PHE A 139 -10.06 -14.86 5.57
CA PHE A 139 -9.70 -16.16 6.14
C PHE A 139 -8.28 -16.16 6.73
N LEU A 140 -7.32 -15.42 6.16
CA LEU A 140 -5.96 -15.33 6.73
C LEU A 140 -5.99 -14.68 8.11
N LYS A 141 -6.79 -13.62 8.30
CA LYS A 141 -6.97 -12.98 9.60
C LYS A 141 -7.64 -13.92 10.59
N GLU A 142 -8.58 -14.75 10.12
CA GLU A 142 -9.27 -15.74 10.94
C GLU A 142 -8.31 -16.87 11.39
N ILE A 143 -7.56 -17.48 10.47
CA ILE A 143 -6.54 -18.50 10.79
C ILE A 143 -5.50 -17.95 11.77
N THR A 144 -4.96 -16.77 11.48
CA THR A 144 -3.94 -16.12 12.32
C THR A 144 -4.45 -15.86 13.74
N LYS A 145 -5.74 -15.52 13.88
CA LYS A 145 -6.40 -15.32 15.16
C LYS A 145 -6.64 -16.63 15.89
N CYS A 146 -7.14 -17.66 15.20
CA CYS A 146 -7.39 -18.99 15.78
C CYS A 146 -6.10 -19.66 16.25
N ALA A 147 -4.98 -19.44 15.55
CA ALA A 147 -3.66 -19.93 15.93
C ALA A 147 -2.95 -19.07 17.00
N GLU A 148 -3.61 -18.03 17.53
CA GLU A 148 -3.07 -17.12 18.56
C GLU A 148 -1.74 -16.41 18.20
N ILE A 149 -1.46 -16.30 16.90
CA ILE A 149 -0.27 -15.63 16.36
C ILE A 149 -0.47 -14.12 16.40
N ALA A 150 -1.62 -13.64 15.93
CA ALA A 150 -2.02 -12.22 15.99
C ALA A 150 -3.53 -12.04 15.98
N GLY A 151 -4.00 -10.89 16.45
CA GLY A 151 -5.42 -10.54 16.51
C GLY A 151 -5.67 -9.05 16.69
N HIS A 152 -6.79 -8.73 17.33
CA HIS A 152 -7.19 -7.36 17.64
C HIS A 152 -6.64 -6.86 18.99
N THR A 153 -5.63 -7.53 19.55
CA THR A 153 -5.03 -7.16 20.84
C THR A 153 -3.81 -6.25 20.64
N PRO A 154 -3.52 -5.34 21.57
CA PRO A 154 -2.34 -4.47 21.49
C PRO A 154 -0.99 -5.24 21.51
N ASN A 155 -0.96 -6.41 22.17
CA ASN A 155 0.27 -7.19 22.35
C ASN A 155 0.65 -8.00 21.11
N LYS A 156 -0.34 -8.46 20.34
CA LYS A 156 -0.15 -9.24 19.12
C LYS A 156 -1.06 -8.69 18.01
N PRO A 157 -0.88 -7.44 17.57
CA PRO A 157 -1.77 -6.86 16.58
C PRO A 157 -1.49 -7.48 15.20
N PHE A 158 -2.51 -7.60 14.35
CA PHE A 158 -2.28 -7.96 12.95
C PHE A 158 -1.26 -7.02 12.31
N SER A 159 -0.22 -7.57 11.70
CA SER A 159 0.78 -6.85 10.90
C SER A 159 0.91 -7.44 9.51
N ASN A 160 1.51 -6.68 8.60
CA ASN A 160 1.80 -7.15 7.27
C ASN A 160 2.69 -8.42 7.31
N GLY A 161 3.80 -8.39 8.04
CA GLY A 161 4.73 -9.52 8.11
C GLY A 161 4.10 -10.80 8.64
N VAL A 162 3.28 -10.70 9.69
CA VAL A 162 2.58 -11.86 10.25
C VAL A 162 1.61 -12.47 9.24
N LEU A 163 0.78 -11.65 8.58
CA LEU A 163 -0.20 -12.16 7.62
C LEU A 163 0.47 -12.70 6.35
N GLN A 164 1.59 -12.11 5.91
CA GLN A 164 2.41 -12.64 4.82
C GLN A 164 3.05 -13.98 5.20
N GLY A 165 3.55 -14.12 6.43
CA GLY A 165 4.10 -15.38 6.92
C GLY A 165 3.06 -16.51 6.95
N VAL A 166 1.85 -16.22 7.45
CA VAL A 166 0.75 -17.20 7.44
C VAL A 166 0.32 -17.55 6.01
N LEU A 167 0.26 -16.56 5.10
CA LEU A 167 -0.01 -16.82 3.69
C LEU A 167 1.05 -17.73 3.07
N GLY A 168 2.34 -17.47 3.32
CA GLY A 168 3.46 -18.30 2.86
C GLY A 168 3.31 -19.74 3.34
N TYR A 169 3.05 -19.93 4.63
CA TYR A 169 2.78 -21.26 5.21
C TYR A 169 1.61 -21.96 4.52
N CYS A 170 0.49 -21.26 4.30
CA CYS A 170 -0.67 -21.85 3.62
C CYS A 170 -0.38 -22.26 2.16
N ILE A 171 0.53 -21.56 1.47
CA ILE A 171 0.97 -21.91 0.12
C ILE A 171 1.87 -23.15 0.17
N GLU A 172 2.86 -23.17 1.06
CA GLU A 172 3.80 -24.28 1.24
C GLU A 172 3.06 -25.59 1.57
N GLU A 173 2.09 -25.52 2.49
CA GLU A 173 1.28 -26.66 2.92
C GLU A 173 0.06 -26.94 2.02
N ARG A 174 -0.08 -26.21 0.90
CA ARG A 174 -1.20 -26.36 -0.05
C ARG A 174 -2.59 -26.29 0.59
N ILE A 175 -2.73 -25.44 1.59
CA ILE A 175 -4.00 -25.15 2.28
C ILE A 175 -4.91 -24.31 1.37
N LEU A 176 -4.32 -23.50 0.47
CA LEU A 176 -5.05 -22.70 -0.52
C LEU A 176 -5.21 -23.50 -1.81
N GLY A 177 -6.44 -23.92 -2.10
CA GLY A 177 -6.87 -24.50 -3.37
C GLY A 177 -7.33 -23.46 -4.38
#